data_AF-A0A956G3I0-F1
#
_entry.id   AF-A0A956G3I0-F1
#
_cell.length_a   1.000
_cell.length_b   1.000
_cell.length_c   1.000
_cell.angle_alpha   90.00
_cell.angle_beta   90.00
_cell.angle_gamma   90.00
#
_symmetry.space_group_name_H-M   'P 1'
#
loop_
_entity.id
_entity.type
_entity.pdbx_description
1 polymer ?
#
loop_
_entity_poly.entity_id
_entity_poly.type
_entity_poly.pdbx_seq_one_letter_code
_entity_poly.pdbx_strand_id
1 'polypeptide(L)'
;MPATAGPQPARAPRLSRSSAPRRALQGLGLCALVSGLSLGLALGPRPVLAAAPSGAAAPANVDAALESGDLTSARELAVSAREADPSAANWAKEAAVHEARGDYAGAIAAWEGHRDALPEDDDSGRAAAESRIADLEERSRGTVADEPASTHRDELDKDRAERLAALQPKVDEPKPKPKPPKPKERIIKKWYFWVTVAALAASAGAITGIAIQAARDEQADD
;
A
#
# COMPACT_ATOMS: atom_id res chain seq x y z
N MET A 1 -43.95 -53.23 -7.51
CA MET A 1 -42.59 -52.99 -6.99
C MET A 1 -42.61 -51.67 -6.20
N PRO A 2 -43.00 -51.67 -4.91
CA PRO A 2 -43.02 -50.45 -4.12
C PRO A 2 -41.62 -50.14 -3.57
N ALA A 3 -41.18 -48.90 -3.78
CA ALA A 3 -39.87 -48.38 -3.36
C ALA A 3 -39.85 -48.11 -1.86
N THR A 4 -38.83 -48.66 -1.20
CA THR A 4 -38.53 -48.54 0.22
C THR A 4 -38.08 -47.12 0.55
N ALA A 5 -38.89 -46.37 1.29
CA ALA A 5 -38.51 -45.05 1.82
C ALA A 5 -37.51 -45.21 2.97
N GLY A 6 -36.32 -44.61 2.82
CA GLY A 6 -35.29 -44.57 3.85
C GLY A 6 -35.62 -43.61 5.01
N PRO A 7 -35.01 -43.81 6.18
CA PRO A 7 -35.32 -43.04 7.38
C PRO A 7 -34.78 -41.60 7.31
N GLN A 8 -35.66 -40.61 7.51
CA GLN A 8 -35.29 -39.21 7.65
C GLN A 8 -34.55 -38.97 8.98
N PRO A 9 -33.43 -38.20 8.99
CA PRO A 9 -32.79 -37.77 10.23
C PRO A 9 -33.60 -36.68 10.95
N ALA A 10 -33.63 -36.80 12.28
CA ALA A 10 -34.37 -35.96 13.20
C ALA A 10 -34.04 -34.45 13.06
N ARG A 11 -35.07 -33.64 12.83
CA ARG A 11 -35.03 -32.17 12.93
C ARG A 11 -34.83 -31.76 14.39
N ALA A 12 -33.75 -31.04 14.67
CA ALA A 12 -33.52 -30.37 15.94
C ALA A 12 -34.59 -29.28 16.21
N PRO A 13 -34.96 -29.04 17.49
CA PRO A 13 -35.95 -28.01 17.83
C PRO A 13 -35.40 -26.60 17.60
N ARG A 14 -36.11 -25.80 16.80
CA ARG A 14 -35.88 -24.36 16.66
C ARG A 14 -36.22 -23.70 17.99
N LEU A 15 -35.21 -23.14 18.64
CA LEU A 15 -35.38 -22.27 19.80
C LEU A 15 -36.09 -20.99 19.36
N SER A 16 -37.33 -20.88 19.80
CA SER A 16 -38.14 -19.67 19.75
C SER A 16 -37.52 -18.59 20.64
N ARG A 17 -37.02 -17.50 20.04
CA ARG A 17 -36.77 -16.21 20.72
C ARG A 17 -37.78 -15.23 20.13
N SER A 18 -39.01 -15.21 20.65
CA SER A 18 -39.45 -14.30 21.72
C SER A 18 -39.03 -12.85 21.49
N SER A 19 -39.87 -12.14 20.74
CA SER A 19 -40.37 -10.78 20.99
C SER A 19 -39.72 -9.98 22.13
N ALA A 20 -39.15 -8.81 21.80
CA ALA A 20 -39.02 -7.69 22.71
C ALA A 20 -39.72 -6.44 22.11
N PRO A 21 -40.52 -5.70 22.90
CA PRO A 21 -41.41 -4.66 22.41
C PRO A 21 -40.76 -3.27 22.25
N ARG A 22 -41.35 -2.51 21.32
CA ARG A 22 -41.24 -1.07 21.13
C ARG A 22 -41.36 -0.32 22.46
N ARG A 23 -40.36 0.51 22.80
CA ARG A 23 -40.51 1.58 23.79
C ARG A 23 -40.73 2.90 23.07
N ALA A 24 -42.00 3.31 23.08
CA ALA A 24 -42.40 4.71 22.99
C ALA A 24 -42.46 5.28 24.42
N LEU A 25 -41.82 6.43 24.63
CA LEU A 25 -42.04 7.38 25.72
C LEU A 25 -41.32 8.66 25.26
N GLN A 26 -42.05 9.66 24.75
CA GLN A 26 -42.74 10.70 25.52
C GLN A 26 -41.81 11.50 26.44
N GLY A 27 -41.77 12.82 26.24
CA GLY A 27 -41.59 13.76 27.35
C GLY A 27 -40.93 15.08 27.00
N LEU A 28 -41.71 16.16 27.20
CA LEU A 28 -41.32 17.55 27.48
C LEU A 28 -40.90 18.39 26.25
N GLY A 29 -41.60 19.44 25.83
CA GLY A 29 -42.59 20.26 26.52
C GLY A 29 -41.94 21.48 27.20
N LEU A 30 -42.22 22.65 26.64
CA LEU A 30 -42.11 24.01 27.21
C LEU A 30 -40.70 24.58 27.51
N CYS A 31 -40.35 25.68 26.83
CA CYS A 31 -40.26 26.99 27.50
C CYS A 31 -40.16 28.13 26.47
N ALA A 32 -41.16 29.00 26.51
CA ALA A 32 -41.21 30.28 25.81
C ALA A 32 -40.46 31.37 26.59
N LEU A 33 -40.14 32.45 25.88
CA LEU A 33 -39.79 33.80 26.37
C LEU A 33 -38.48 33.93 27.17
N VAL A 34 -37.53 34.71 26.63
CA VAL A 34 -37.06 35.95 27.31
C VAL A 34 -36.56 36.94 26.25
N SER A 35 -37.19 38.11 26.29
CA SER A 35 -36.83 39.37 25.64
C SER A 35 -35.45 39.88 26.04
N GLY A 36 -34.75 40.56 25.13
CA GLY A 36 -33.47 41.21 25.48
C GLY A 36 -32.92 42.15 24.42
N LEU A 37 -33.76 43.03 23.87
CA LEU A 37 -33.36 44.18 23.06
C LEU A 37 -32.52 45.14 23.92
N SER A 38 -31.19 45.05 23.86
CA SER A 38 -30.28 46.02 24.49
C SER A 38 -29.60 46.84 23.41
N LEU A 39 -30.20 48.00 23.14
CA LEU A 39 -29.68 49.07 22.31
C LEU A 39 -28.58 49.81 23.09
N GLY A 40 -27.32 49.43 22.86
CA GLY A 40 -26.15 50.12 23.43
C GLY A 40 -25.43 50.96 22.38
N LEU A 41 -25.82 52.23 22.24
CA LEU A 41 -25.03 53.25 21.55
C LEU A 41 -23.81 53.61 22.41
N ALA A 42 -22.63 53.11 22.03
CA ALA A 42 -21.35 53.62 22.51
C ALA A 42 -20.50 54.02 21.30
N LEU A 43 -20.42 55.33 21.05
CA LEU A 43 -19.43 55.93 20.16
C LEU A 43 -18.04 55.82 20.82
N GLY A 44 -17.23 54.89 20.34
CA GLY A 44 -15.79 54.84 20.60
C GLY A 44 -15.02 54.83 19.26
N PRO A 45 -13.85 55.46 19.17
CA PRO A 45 -13.06 55.49 17.94
C PRO A 45 -12.62 54.07 17.57
N ARG A 46 -13.07 53.61 16.40
CA ARG A 46 -12.67 52.33 15.80
C ARG A 46 -11.15 52.33 15.57
N PRO A 47 -10.38 51.40 16.16
CA PRO A 47 -9.08 51.07 15.59
C PRO A 47 -9.32 50.53 14.17
N VAL A 48 -8.68 51.15 13.18
CA VAL A 48 -8.60 50.60 11.82
C VAL A 48 -7.80 49.32 11.92
N LEU A 49 -8.50 48.22 12.18
CA LEU A 49 -7.97 46.89 11.92
C LEU A 49 -7.83 46.80 10.40
N ALA A 50 -6.59 46.69 9.94
CA ALA A 50 -6.29 46.34 8.56
C ALA A 50 -7.14 45.11 8.20
N ALA A 51 -8.01 45.28 7.20
CA ALA A 51 -8.81 44.20 6.66
C ALA A 51 -7.85 43.13 6.13
N ALA A 52 -7.70 42.04 6.88
CA ALA A 52 -7.34 40.77 6.27
C ALA A 52 -8.39 40.48 5.19
N PRO A 53 -8.01 39.97 4.00
CA PRO A 53 -8.98 39.54 3.00
C PRO A 53 -9.68 38.27 3.52
N SER A 54 -10.61 38.42 4.45
CA SER A 54 -11.47 37.37 4.96
C SER A 54 -12.83 37.57 4.30
N GLY A 55 -12.92 37.01 3.10
CA GLY A 55 -14.13 37.02 2.27
C GLY A 55 -14.14 35.81 1.35
N ALA A 56 -13.68 34.66 1.84
CA ALA A 56 -14.03 33.40 1.19
C ALA A 56 -15.52 33.20 1.44
N ALA A 57 -16.35 33.46 0.43
CA ALA A 57 -17.78 33.20 0.49
C ALA A 57 -18.00 31.73 0.88
N ALA A 58 -18.95 31.48 1.79
CA ALA A 58 -19.30 30.12 2.18
C ALA A 58 -19.66 29.29 0.93
N PRO A 59 -19.20 28.04 0.83
CA PRO A 59 -19.48 27.22 -0.34
C PRO A 59 -20.98 26.95 -0.44
N ALA A 60 -21.56 27.15 -1.63
CA ALA A 60 -23.00 27.03 -1.85
C ALA A 60 -23.46 25.57 -2.05
N ASN A 61 -22.53 24.64 -2.29
CA ASN A 61 -22.83 23.22 -2.50
C ASN A 61 -21.62 22.36 -2.08
N VAL A 62 -21.84 21.03 -2.00
CA VAL A 62 -20.84 20.05 -1.57
C VAL A 62 -19.59 20.10 -2.44
N ASP A 63 -19.74 20.17 -3.76
CA ASP A 63 -18.61 20.14 -4.71
C ASP A 63 -17.71 21.37 -4.53
N ALA A 64 -18.30 22.56 -4.39
CA ALA A 64 -17.57 23.80 -4.11
C ALA A 64 -16.86 23.77 -2.74
N ALA A 65 -17.46 23.10 -1.75
CA ALA A 65 -16.83 22.91 -0.44
C ALA A 65 -15.64 21.93 -0.53
N LEU A 66 -15.76 20.86 -1.32
CA LEU A 66 -14.66 19.93 -1.58
C LEU A 66 -13.51 20.60 -2.36
N GLU A 67 -13.82 21.38 -3.40
CA GLU A 67 -12.84 22.10 -4.22
C GLU A 67 -12.07 23.16 -3.40
N SER A 68 -12.75 23.83 -2.47
CA SER A 68 -12.12 24.78 -1.55
C SER A 68 -11.38 24.12 -0.38
N GLY A 69 -11.50 22.79 -0.22
CA GLY A 69 -10.91 22.04 0.88
C GLY A 69 -11.61 22.23 2.23
N ASP A 70 -12.77 22.90 2.26
CA ASP A 70 -13.58 23.04 3.47
C ASP A 70 -14.43 21.78 3.71
N LEU A 71 -13.76 20.75 4.24
CA LEU A 71 -14.37 19.45 4.52
C LEU A 71 -15.43 19.50 5.64
N THR A 72 -15.48 20.56 6.44
CA THR A 72 -16.51 20.74 7.47
C THR A 72 -17.80 21.18 6.82
N SER A 73 -17.76 22.27 6.04
CA SER A 73 -18.92 22.72 5.27
C SER A 73 -19.39 21.65 4.27
N ALA A 74 -18.47 20.93 3.62
CA ALA A 74 -18.82 19.85 2.71
C ALA A 74 -19.67 18.76 3.38
N ARG A 75 -19.31 18.39 4.63
CA ARG A 75 -20.05 17.37 5.39
C ARG A 75 -21.44 17.86 5.77
N GLU A 76 -21.54 19.07 6.30
CA GLU A 76 -22.83 19.65 6.71
C GLU A 76 -23.79 19.77 5.51
N LEU A 77 -23.27 20.22 4.36
CA LEU A 77 -24.04 20.32 3.12
C LEU A 77 -24.45 18.95 2.58
N ALA A 78 -23.57 17.94 2.64
CA ALA A 78 -23.89 16.60 2.16
C ALA A 78 -24.94 15.90 3.03
N VAL A 79 -24.80 16.01 4.36
CA VAL A 79 -25.79 15.51 5.33
C VAL A 79 -27.13 16.19 5.13
N SER A 80 -27.15 17.53 5.00
CA SER A 80 -28.37 18.29 4.77
C SER A 80 -29.04 17.92 3.45
N ALA A 81 -28.27 17.70 2.38
CA ALA A 81 -28.79 17.25 1.09
C ALA A 81 -29.42 15.86 1.18
N ARG A 82 -28.77 14.90 1.87
CA ARG A 82 -29.31 13.56 2.09
C ARG A 82 -30.58 13.58 2.96
N GLU A 83 -30.62 14.42 3.98
CA GLU A 83 -31.82 14.57 4.83
C GLU A 83 -33.01 15.17 4.08
N ALA A 84 -32.74 16.10 3.16
CA ALA A 84 -33.76 16.68 2.29
C ALA A 84 -34.27 15.67 1.24
N ASP A 85 -33.37 14.87 0.67
CA ASP A 85 -33.67 13.82 -0.30
C ASP A 85 -32.73 12.62 -0.12
N PRO A 86 -33.21 11.49 0.47
CA PRO A 86 -32.38 10.32 0.77
C PRO A 86 -32.20 9.42 -0.46
N SER A 87 -31.82 10.02 -1.59
CA SER A 87 -31.54 9.31 -2.84
C SER A 87 -30.14 8.71 -2.87
N ALA A 88 -29.96 7.65 -3.67
CA ALA A 88 -28.65 6.99 -3.84
C ALA A 88 -27.53 7.99 -4.22
N ALA A 89 -27.84 9.01 -5.04
CA ALA A 89 -26.88 10.04 -5.41
C ALA A 89 -26.40 10.87 -4.22
N ASN A 90 -27.29 11.23 -3.30
CA ASN A 90 -26.92 12.03 -2.12
C ASN A 90 -26.14 11.20 -1.09
N TRP A 91 -26.49 9.92 -0.93
CA TRP A 91 -25.68 8.98 -0.14
C TRP A 91 -24.26 8.82 -0.68
N ALA A 92 -24.09 8.69 -2.00
CA ALA A 92 -22.77 8.60 -2.62
C ALA A 92 -21.93 9.88 -2.43
N LYS A 93 -22.57 11.07 -2.48
CA LYS A 93 -21.90 12.35 -2.21
C LYS A 93 -21.43 12.45 -0.75
N GLU A 94 -22.27 12.05 0.20
CA GLU A 94 -21.88 12.02 1.60
C GLU A 94 -20.72 11.04 1.85
N ALA A 95 -20.77 9.85 1.24
CA ALA A 95 -19.68 8.88 1.32
C ALA A 95 -18.36 9.46 0.81
N ALA A 96 -18.37 10.15 -0.33
CA ALA A 96 -17.18 10.80 -0.88
C ALA A 96 -16.60 11.87 0.06
N VAL A 97 -17.45 12.63 0.75
CA VAL A 97 -17.00 13.61 1.76
C VAL A 97 -16.35 12.91 2.96
N HIS A 98 -16.92 11.81 3.45
CA HIS A 98 -16.31 11.02 4.53
C HIS A 98 -14.96 10.41 4.11
N GLU A 99 -14.85 9.89 2.88
CA GLU A 99 -13.57 9.41 2.33
C GLU A 99 -12.52 10.53 2.26
N ALA A 100 -12.90 11.72 1.79
CA ALA A 100 -12.01 12.89 1.73
C ALA A 100 -11.52 13.33 3.13
N ARG A 101 -12.32 13.09 4.17
CA ARG A 101 -11.96 13.37 5.57
C ARG A 101 -11.13 12.26 6.23
N GLY A 102 -10.97 11.11 5.57
CA GLY A 102 -10.37 9.91 6.16
C GLY A 102 -11.26 9.24 7.22
N ASP A 103 -12.54 9.57 7.28
CA ASP A 103 -13.52 8.93 8.17
C ASP A 103 -14.12 7.71 7.48
N TYR A 104 -13.39 6.60 7.51
CA TYR A 104 -13.78 5.38 6.81
C TYR A 104 -15.06 4.74 7.38
N ALA A 105 -15.32 4.88 8.68
CA ALA A 105 -16.54 4.35 9.29
C ALA A 105 -17.78 5.11 8.78
N GLY A 106 -17.71 6.44 8.74
CA GLY A 106 -18.77 7.25 8.14
C GLY A 106 -18.95 6.98 6.64
N ALA A 107 -17.85 6.78 5.90
CA ALA A 107 -17.91 6.45 4.48
C ALA A 107 -18.60 5.11 4.21
N ILE A 108 -18.30 4.07 5.01
CA ILE A 108 -18.94 2.75 4.90
C ILE A 108 -20.45 2.87 5.14
N ALA A 109 -20.87 3.53 6.22
CA ALA A 109 -22.29 3.71 6.53
C ALA A 109 -23.04 4.45 5.42
N ALA A 110 -22.42 5.45 4.79
CA ALA A 110 -23.01 6.18 3.67
C ALA A 110 -23.09 5.32 2.39
N TRP A 111 -22.09 4.47 2.11
CA TRP A 111 -22.15 3.51 1.00
C TRP A 111 -23.17 2.40 1.20
N GLU A 112 -23.42 1.97 2.45
CA GLU A 112 -24.53 1.06 2.79
C GLU A 112 -25.87 1.74 2.49
N GLY A 113 -26.05 2.99 2.94
CA GLY A 113 -27.23 3.79 2.61
C GLY A 113 -27.42 3.98 1.10
N HIS A 114 -26.32 4.18 0.35
CA HIS A 114 -26.36 4.24 -1.12
C HIS A 114 -26.87 2.93 -1.73
N ARG A 115 -26.31 1.79 -1.31
CA ARG A 115 -26.72 0.46 -1.79
C ARG A 115 -28.20 0.20 -1.52
N ASP A 116 -28.68 0.60 -0.34
CA ASP A 116 -30.06 0.37 0.08
C ASP A 116 -31.05 1.34 -0.59
N ALA A 117 -30.58 2.51 -1.05
CA ALA A 117 -31.38 3.47 -1.81
C ALA A 117 -31.42 3.20 -3.33
N LEU A 118 -30.60 2.27 -3.84
CA LEU A 118 -30.67 1.83 -5.23
C LEU A 118 -31.90 0.94 -5.48
N PRO A 119 -32.45 0.95 -6.70
CA PRO A 119 -33.50 0.00 -7.09
C PRO A 119 -33.06 -1.46 -6.87
N GLU A 120 -34.00 -2.32 -6.48
CA GLU A 120 -33.69 -3.73 -6.19
C GLU A 120 -33.16 -4.49 -7.42
N ASP A 121 -33.54 -4.06 -8.63
CA ASP A 121 -33.13 -4.62 -9.92
C ASP A 121 -31.80 -4.06 -10.44
N ASP A 122 -31.20 -3.07 -9.77
CA ASP A 122 -29.85 -2.59 -10.10
C ASP A 122 -28.76 -3.43 -9.41
N ASP A 123 -28.67 -4.70 -9.78
CA ASP A 123 -27.66 -5.63 -9.27
C ASP A 123 -26.23 -5.09 -9.48
N SER A 124 -26.02 -4.37 -10.58
CA SER A 124 -24.71 -3.83 -10.94
C SER A 124 -24.27 -2.69 -10.02
N GLY A 125 -25.17 -1.74 -9.72
CA GLY A 125 -24.92 -0.65 -8.80
C GLY A 125 -24.74 -1.15 -7.37
N ARG A 126 -25.56 -2.12 -6.96
CA ARG A 126 -25.46 -2.71 -5.62
C ARG A 126 -24.15 -3.48 -5.43
N ALA A 127 -23.73 -4.28 -6.41
CA ALA A 127 -22.43 -4.95 -6.38
C ALA A 127 -21.25 -3.96 -6.38
N ALA A 128 -21.35 -2.85 -7.11
CA ALA A 128 -20.35 -1.79 -7.09
C ALA A 128 -20.23 -1.13 -5.71
N ALA A 129 -21.36 -0.86 -5.05
CA ALA A 129 -21.40 -0.32 -3.70
C ALA A 129 -20.76 -1.29 -2.68
N GLU A 130 -21.05 -2.59 -2.79
CA GLU A 130 -20.44 -3.62 -1.94
C GLU A 130 -18.93 -3.72 -2.15
N SER A 131 -18.45 -3.64 -3.39
CA SER A 131 -17.02 -3.58 -3.69
C SER A 131 -16.37 -2.35 -3.04
N ARG A 132 -17.03 -1.19 -3.08
CA ARG A 132 -16.52 0.04 -2.44
C ARG A 132 -16.45 -0.08 -0.92
N ILE A 133 -17.46 -0.69 -0.29
CA ILE A 133 -17.47 -0.98 1.14
C ILE A 133 -16.29 -1.89 1.50
N ALA A 134 -16.09 -3.00 0.76
CA ALA A 134 -14.98 -3.92 1.01
C ALA A 134 -13.60 -3.25 0.85
N ASP A 135 -13.44 -2.39 -0.17
CA ASP A 135 -12.20 -1.62 -0.36
C ASP A 135 -11.95 -0.62 0.77
N LEU A 136 -13.01 -0.04 1.34
CA LEU A 136 -12.91 0.87 2.49
C LEU A 136 -12.59 0.12 3.77
N GLU A 137 -13.23 -1.03 4.00
CA GLU A 137 -12.91 -1.92 5.11
C GLU A 137 -11.44 -2.32 5.08
N GLU A 138 -10.92 -2.76 3.93
CA GLU A 138 -9.49 -3.08 3.77
C GLU A 138 -8.60 -1.86 4.06
N ARG A 139 -8.93 -0.69 3.52
CA ARG A 139 -8.19 0.56 3.79
C ARG A 139 -8.22 0.99 5.26
N SER A 140 -9.31 0.68 5.97
CA SER A 140 -9.48 0.99 7.39
C SER A 140 -8.74 0.02 8.32
N ARG A 141 -8.33 -1.16 7.83
CA ARG A 141 -7.56 -2.12 8.65
C ARG A 141 -6.27 -1.46 9.12
N GLY A 142 -6.02 -1.50 10.44
CA GLY A 142 -4.87 -0.86 11.07
C GLY A 142 -5.03 0.63 11.37
N THR A 143 -6.19 1.24 11.10
CA THR A 143 -6.54 2.61 11.51
C THR A 143 -7.45 2.67 12.73
N VAL A 144 -7.71 1.51 13.36
CA VAL A 144 -8.61 1.40 14.52
C VAL A 144 -7.95 2.04 15.75
N ALA A 145 -8.46 3.22 16.13
CA ALA A 145 -7.99 3.93 17.32
C ALA A 145 -8.27 3.15 18.63
N ASP A 146 -9.27 2.26 18.64
CA ASP A 146 -9.73 1.49 19.80
C ASP A 146 -9.28 0.02 19.80
N GLU A 147 -8.32 -0.36 18.94
CA GLU A 147 -7.74 -1.70 19.02
C GLU A 147 -6.98 -1.83 20.34
N PRO A 148 -7.24 -2.87 21.16
CA PRO A 148 -6.45 -3.09 22.36
C PRO A 148 -4.99 -3.29 21.95
N ALA A 149 -4.07 -2.74 22.74
CA ALA A 149 -2.64 -2.89 22.49
C ALA A 149 -2.31 -4.36 22.22
N SER A 150 -1.74 -4.64 21.04
CA SER A 150 -1.46 -6.01 20.57
C SER A 150 -0.63 -6.78 21.61
N THR A 151 -1.22 -7.80 22.22
CA THR A 151 -0.58 -8.63 23.25
C THR A 151 0.62 -9.42 22.75
N HIS A 152 0.71 -9.65 21.44
CA HIS A 152 1.76 -10.45 20.79
C HIS A 152 2.76 -9.61 19.99
N ARG A 153 2.75 -8.27 20.15
CA ARG A 153 3.62 -7.39 19.37
C ARG A 153 5.10 -7.66 19.68
N ASP A 154 5.41 -7.78 20.96
CA ASP A 154 6.77 -8.07 21.44
C ASP A 154 7.27 -9.43 20.96
N GLU A 155 6.39 -10.45 20.93
CA GLU A 155 6.72 -11.78 20.42
C GLU A 155 7.02 -11.75 18.92
N LEU A 156 6.19 -11.05 18.13
CA LEU A 156 6.40 -10.88 16.69
C LEU A 156 7.67 -10.08 16.36
N ASP A 157 7.95 -9.04 17.13
CA ASP A 157 9.15 -8.22 16.94
C ASP A 157 10.41 -9.01 17.30
N LYS A 158 10.35 -9.86 18.33
CA LYS A 158 11.42 -10.80 18.66
C LYS A 158 11.63 -11.84 17.55
N ASP A 159 10.56 -12.45 17.06
CA ASP A 159 10.62 -13.45 15.97
C ASP A 159 11.20 -12.84 14.68
N ARG A 160 10.85 -11.58 14.39
CA ARG A 160 11.41 -10.81 13.28
C ARG A 160 12.88 -10.49 13.47
N ALA A 161 13.29 -10.08 14.67
CA ALA A 161 14.68 -9.82 15.01
C ALA A 161 15.53 -11.08 14.89
N GLU A 162 15.03 -12.23 15.34
CA GLU A 162 15.70 -13.53 15.23
C GLU A 162 15.87 -13.97 13.77
N ARG A 163 14.83 -13.82 12.94
CA ARG A 163 14.94 -14.10 11.49
C ARG A 163 15.94 -13.18 10.80
N LEU A 164 15.93 -11.88 11.12
CA LEU A 164 16.90 -10.93 10.57
C LEU A 164 18.32 -11.25 11.02
N ALA A 165 18.53 -11.63 12.29
CA ALA A 165 19.82 -12.05 12.80
C ALA A 165 20.31 -13.34 12.13
N ALA A 166 19.43 -14.31 11.87
CA ALA A 166 19.75 -15.54 11.16
C ALA A 166 20.15 -15.30 9.69
N LEU A 167 19.64 -14.22 9.08
CA LEU A 167 19.99 -13.80 7.73
C LEU A 167 21.26 -12.94 7.65
N GLN A 168 21.80 -12.48 8.79
CA GLN A 168 23.04 -11.71 8.76
C GLN A 168 24.19 -12.61 8.28
N PRO A 169 24.94 -12.19 7.24
CA PRO A 169 26.09 -12.95 6.78
C PRO A 169 27.08 -13.07 7.93
N LYS A 170 27.47 -14.29 8.28
CA LYS A 170 28.54 -14.53 9.24
C LYS A 170 29.78 -13.81 8.71
N VAL A 171 30.23 -12.80 9.45
CA VAL A 171 31.47 -12.09 9.14
C VAL A 171 32.58 -13.13 9.22
N ASP A 172 33.09 -13.54 8.07
CA ASP A 172 34.26 -14.41 8.00
C ASP A 172 35.39 -13.71 8.76
N GLU A 173 35.86 -14.34 9.85
CA GLU A 173 37.04 -13.87 10.55
C GLU A 173 38.19 -13.69 9.55
N PRO A 174 38.96 -12.59 9.64
CA PRO A 174 40.03 -12.33 8.69
C PRO A 174 41.04 -13.47 8.75
N LYS A 175 41.02 -14.33 7.71
CA LYS A 175 41.97 -15.43 7.57
C LYS A 175 43.40 -14.88 7.73
N PRO A 176 44.24 -15.51 8.57
CA PRO A 176 45.59 -15.02 8.80
C PRO A 176 46.33 -14.90 7.46
N LYS A 177 46.94 -13.73 7.23
CA LYS A 177 47.62 -13.41 5.96
C LYS A 177 48.60 -14.53 5.61
N PRO A 178 48.55 -15.10 4.39
CA PRO A 178 49.48 -16.15 4.00
C PRO A 178 50.92 -15.61 4.06
N LYS A 179 51.82 -16.38 4.67
CA LYS A 179 53.25 -16.05 4.71
C LYS A 179 53.76 -15.84 3.27
N PRO A 180 54.57 -14.81 3.01
CA PRO A 180 55.05 -14.54 1.65
C PRO A 180 55.80 -15.76 1.11
N PRO A 181 55.54 -16.18 -0.15
CA PRO A 181 56.24 -17.32 -0.74
C PRO A 181 57.72 -17.00 -0.90
N LYS A 182 58.57 -17.99 -0.64
CA LYS A 182 60.04 -17.87 -0.84
C LYS A 182 60.32 -17.42 -2.28
N PRO A 183 61.23 -16.46 -2.50
CA PRO A 183 61.56 -16.00 -3.84
C PRO A 183 62.11 -17.16 -4.66
N LYS A 184 61.40 -17.54 -5.73
CA LYS A 184 61.86 -18.57 -6.66
C LYS A 184 62.94 -17.96 -7.56
N GLU A 185 64.12 -18.55 -7.56
CA GLU A 185 65.23 -18.25 -8.47
C GLU A 185 64.76 -18.30 -9.93
N ARG A 186 64.55 -17.13 -10.54
CA ARG A 186 63.91 -16.98 -11.86
C ARG A 186 64.84 -16.58 -12.99
N ILE A 187 66.11 -16.31 -12.71
CA ILE A 187 66.97 -15.61 -13.67
C ILE A 187 67.72 -16.56 -14.60
N ILE A 188 67.99 -17.80 -14.19
CA ILE A 188 68.83 -18.72 -14.97
C ILE A 188 68.05 -19.43 -16.09
N LYS A 189 66.77 -19.78 -15.86
CA LYS A 189 65.96 -20.55 -16.85
C LYS A 189 65.67 -19.79 -18.14
N LYS A 190 65.57 -18.46 -18.09
CA LYS A 190 65.21 -17.66 -19.28
C LYS A 190 66.37 -17.61 -20.29
N TRP A 191 67.61 -17.65 -19.82
CA TRP A 191 68.78 -17.68 -20.71
C TRP A 191 68.94 -19.05 -21.38
N TYR A 192 68.83 -20.14 -20.63
CA TYR A 192 68.85 -21.49 -21.21
C TYR A 192 67.73 -21.71 -22.23
N PHE A 193 66.53 -21.19 -21.99
CA PHE A 193 65.43 -21.27 -22.95
C PHE A 193 65.82 -20.64 -24.31
N TRP A 194 66.39 -19.44 -24.31
CA TRP A 194 66.79 -18.78 -25.56
C TRP A 194 67.98 -19.46 -26.24
N VAL A 195 68.94 -19.98 -25.46
CA VAL A 195 70.05 -20.78 -26.00
C VAL A 195 69.54 -22.06 -26.67
N THR A 196 68.60 -22.78 -26.04
CA THR A 196 68.02 -24.01 -26.61
C THR A 196 67.22 -23.71 -27.89
N VAL A 197 66.44 -22.63 -27.93
CA VAL A 197 65.68 -22.23 -29.13
C VAL A 197 66.63 -21.87 -30.28
N ALA A 198 67.70 -21.12 -30.01
CA ALA A 198 68.68 -20.76 -31.03
C ALA A 198 69.43 -21.98 -31.59
N ALA A 199 69.80 -22.94 -30.73
CA ALA A 199 70.43 -24.18 -31.16
C ALA A 199 69.51 -25.00 -32.08
N LEU A 200 68.21 -25.13 -31.73
CA LEU A 200 67.25 -25.84 -32.56
C LEU A 200 67.09 -25.20 -33.96
N ALA A 201 67.03 -23.87 -34.01
CA ALA A 201 66.89 -23.14 -35.27
C ALA A 201 68.12 -23.31 -36.16
N ALA A 202 69.33 -23.27 -35.60
CA ALA A 202 70.57 -23.50 -36.33
C ALA A 202 70.65 -24.93 -36.89
N SER A 203 70.28 -25.94 -36.10
CA SER A 203 70.24 -27.33 -36.56
C SER A 203 69.24 -27.54 -37.69
N ALA A 204 68.05 -26.95 -37.60
CA ALA A 204 67.06 -27.02 -38.66
C ALA A 204 67.56 -26.35 -39.95
N GLY A 205 68.17 -25.16 -39.85
CA GLY A 205 68.73 -24.44 -40.99
C GLY A 205 69.84 -25.21 -41.70
N ALA A 206 70.70 -25.91 -40.96
CA ALA A 206 71.76 -26.75 -41.56
C ALA A 206 71.18 -27.91 -42.38
N ILE A 207 70.13 -28.58 -41.89
CA ILE A 207 69.46 -29.68 -42.61
C ILE A 207 68.79 -29.15 -43.88
N THR A 208 68.09 -28.01 -43.79
CA THR A 208 67.44 -27.38 -44.95
C THR A 208 68.46 -26.87 -45.98
N GLY A 209 69.59 -26.34 -45.55
CA GLY A 209 70.66 -25.88 -46.45
C GLY A 209 71.25 -27.02 -47.29
N ILE A 210 71.51 -28.17 -46.67
CA ILE A 210 71.99 -29.37 -47.39
C ILE A 210 70.94 -29.87 -48.40
N ALA A 211 69.66 -29.86 -48.04
CA ALA A 211 68.59 -30.31 -48.94
C ALA A 211 68.40 -29.40 -50.17
N ILE A 212 68.52 -28.07 -50.01
CA ILE A 212 68.41 -27.13 -51.13
C ILE A 212 69.64 -27.22 -52.05
N GLN A 213 70.83 -27.45 -51.50
CA GLN A 213 72.03 -27.60 -52.31
C GLN A 213 72.01 -28.91 -53.12
N ALA A 214 71.52 -30.01 -52.53
CA ALA A 214 71.29 -31.27 -53.26
C ALA A 214 70.27 -31.09 -54.41
N ALA A 215 69.18 -30.35 -54.19
CA ALA A 215 68.17 -30.10 -55.21
C ALA A 215 68.65 -29.17 -56.35
N ARG A 216 69.66 -28.34 -56.10
CA ARG A 216 70.25 -27.45 -57.12
C ARG A 216 71.31 -28.16 -57.98
N ASP A 217 72.08 -29.08 -57.39
CA ASP A 217 73.06 -29.88 -58.15
C ASP A 217 72.36 -30.85 -59.13
N GLU A 218 71.20 -31.41 -58.78
CA GLU A 218 70.41 -32.27 -59.70
C GLU A 218 69.79 -31.53 -60.90
N GLN A 219 69.68 -30.19 -60.86
CA GLN A 219 69.05 -29.38 -61.90
C GLN A 219 70.04 -28.78 -62.93
N ALA A 220 71.35 -28.92 -62.70
CA ALA A 220 72.38 -28.32 -63.55
C ALA A 220 72.84 -29.23 -64.72
N ASP A 221 72.34 -30.46 -64.80
CA ASP A 221 72.77 -31.50 -65.75
C ASP A 221 71.73 -31.85 -66.85
N ASP A 222 70.75 -30.96 -67.13
CA ASP A 222 69.84 -31.04 -68.30
C ASP A 222 69.98 -29.82 -69.24
#